data_AF-A0A484ZNH5-F1
#
_entry.id   AF-A0A484ZNH5-F1
#
_cell.length_a   1.000
_cell.length_b   1.000
_cell.length_c   1.000
_cell.angle_alpha   90.00
_cell.angle_beta   90.00
_cell.angle_gamma   90.00
#
_symmetry.space_group_name_H-M   'P 1'
#
loop_
_entity.id
_entity.type
_entity.pdbx_description
1 polymer ?
#
loop_
_entity_poly.entity_id
_entity_poly.type
_entity_poly.pdbx_seq_one_letter_code
_entity_poly.pdbx_strand_id
1 'polypeptide(L)'
;MDIRKTVEQLAASDIRVHCLALGGVDLTSPAGKITMQVISAVAEFERDLLFERTHAGIARAKGAGKRFGRPSATATYCDCTYQRWGQYQRHC
;
A
#
# COMPACT_ATOMS: atom_id res chain seq x y z
N MET A 1 5.00 -1.31 -6.31
CA MET A 1 5.68 -0.47 -7.32
C MET A 1 6.82 0.21 -6.58
N ASP A 2 8.04 0.19 -7.13
CA ASP A 2 9.28 0.58 -6.43
C ASP A 2 10.10 1.53 -7.32
N ILE A 3 10.84 2.46 -6.71
CA ILE A 3 11.59 3.53 -7.36
C ILE A 3 12.62 2.98 -8.36
N ARG A 4 13.31 1.88 -8.00
CA ARG A 4 14.33 1.27 -8.84
C ARG A 4 13.73 0.81 -10.16
N LYS A 5 12.60 0.09 -10.08
CA LYS A 5 11.89 -0.41 -11.26
C LYS A 5 11.44 0.75 -12.16
N THR A 6 10.95 1.84 -11.58
CA THR A 6 10.54 3.03 -12.35
C THR A 6 11.71 3.67 -13.09
N VAL A 7 12.84 3.87 -12.41
CA VAL A 7 14.02 4.49 -13.00
C VAL A 7 14.62 3.61 -14.10
N GLU A 8 14.65 2.29 -13.91
CA GLU A 8 15.09 1.33 -14.94
C GLU A 8 14.21 1.38 -16.19
N GLN A 9 12.88 1.48 -16.02
CA GLN A 9 11.94 1.59 -17.14
C GLN A 9 12.13 2.89 -17.93
N LEU A 10 12.37 4.01 -17.23
CA LEU A 10 12.63 5.30 -17.86
C LEU A 10 13.99 5.32 -18.56
N ALA A 11 15.02 4.72 -17.95
CA ALA A 11 16.33 4.60 -18.54
C ALA A 11 16.31 3.76 -19.83
N ALA A 12 15.47 2.71 -19.90
CA ALA A 12 15.27 1.93 -21.13
C ALA A 12 14.64 2.75 -22.28
N SER A 13 13.98 3.86 -21.95
CA SER A 13 13.41 4.82 -22.92
C SER A 13 14.32 6.02 -23.19
N ASP A 14 15.60 5.94 -22.79
CA ASP A 14 16.61 7.01 -22.89
C ASP A 14 16.25 8.30 -22.10
N ILE A 15 15.46 8.16 -21.03
CA ILE A 15 15.08 9.27 -20.15
C ILE A 15 16.03 9.30 -18.94
N ARG A 16 16.68 10.45 -18.74
CA ARG A 16 17.50 10.72 -17.54
C ARG A 16 16.67 11.28 -16.40
N VAL A 17 16.88 10.76 -15.20
CA VAL A 17 16.14 11.14 -13.99
C VAL A 17 17.08 11.86 -13.03
N HIS A 18 16.83 13.14 -12.81
CA HIS A 18 17.60 13.97 -11.89
C HIS A 18 16.82 14.19 -10.59
N CYS A 19 17.46 13.90 -9.45
CA CYS A 19 16.88 14.15 -8.14
C CYS A 19 17.41 15.46 -7.56
N LEU A 20 16.58 16.51 -7.55
CA LEU A 20 16.96 17.83 -7.06
C LEU A 20 17.27 17.83 -5.54
N ALA A 21 16.56 17.02 -4.77
CA ALA A 21 16.73 16.94 -3.31
C ALA A 21 18.06 16.27 -2.89
N LEU A 22 18.65 15.43 -3.76
CA LEU A 22 19.94 14.78 -3.52
C LEU A 22 21.10 15.59 -4.12
N GLY A 23 20.98 16.91 -4.16
CA GLY A 23 22.01 17.79 -4.74
C GLY A 23 22.09 17.73 -6.27
N GLY A 24 20.99 17.38 -6.94
CA GLY A 24 20.94 17.31 -8.40
C GLY A 24 21.54 16.03 -9.00
N VAL A 25 21.73 14.98 -8.20
CA VAL A 25 22.28 13.69 -8.66
C VAL A 25 21.43 13.11 -9.79
N ASP A 26 22.13 12.70 -10.86
CA ASP A 26 21.57 11.88 -11.93
C ASP A 26 21.48 10.42 -11.47
N LEU A 27 20.25 9.92 -11.31
CA LEU A 27 19.97 8.55 -10.88
C LEU A 27 20.27 7.49 -11.96
N THR A 28 20.47 7.91 -13.22
CA THR A 28 20.87 7.01 -14.32
C THR A 28 22.38 6.82 -14.40
N SER A 29 23.16 7.71 -13.77
CA SER A 29 24.62 7.60 -13.69
C SER A 29 25.06 6.41 -12.81
N PRO A 30 26.27 5.84 -13.01
CA PRO A 30 26.79 4.77 -12.17
C PRO A 30 26.80 5.11 -10.67
N ALA A 31 27.15 6.36 -10.32
CA ALA A 31 27.13 6.84 -8.94
C ALA A 31 25.69 6.92 -8.40
N GLY A 32 24.76 7.47 -9.19
CA GLY A 32 23.34 7.56 -8.83
C GLY A 32 22.67 6.19 -8.64
N LYS A 33 23.08 5.17 -9.41
CA LYS A 33 22.61 3.79 -9.24
C LYS A 33 23.00 3.23 -7.88
N ILE A 34 24.23 3.46 -7.42
CA ILE A 34 24.68 3.02 -6.08
C ILE A 34 23.87 3.74 -5.00
N THR A 35 23.73 5.06 -5.09
CA THR A 35 22.93 5.83 -4.13
C THR A 35 21.49 5.33 -4.06
N MET A 36 20.89 5.05 -5.21
CA MET A 36 19.54 4.49 -5.29
C MET A 36 19.46 3.11 -4.62
N GLN A 37 20.44 2.22 -4.84
CA GLN A 37 20.47 0.90 -4.20
C GLN A 37 20.51 0.99 -2.67
N VAL A 38 21.31 1.91 -2.13
CA VAL A 38 21.39 2.14 -0.68
C VAL A 38 20.04 2.61 -0.14
N ILE A 39 19.41 3.58 -0.79
CA ILE A 39 18.11 4.12 -0.36
C ILE A 39 17.02 3.04 -0.48
N SER A 40 17.01 2.24 -1.55
CA SER A 40 16.08 1.12 -1.72
C SER A 40 16.25 0.08 -0.60
N ALA A 41 17.48 -0.27 -0.23
CA ALA A 41 17.74 -1.21 0.86
C ALA A 41 17.23 -0.69 2.22
N VAL A 42 17.42 0.61 2.50
CA VAL A 42 16.88 1.24 3.71
C VAL A 42 15.34 1.24 3.70
N ALA A 43 14.72 1.54 2.56
CA ALA A 43 13.26 1.54 2.43
C ALA A 43 12.65 0.13 2.61
N GLU A 44 13.33 -0.91 2.15
CA GLU A 44 12.94 -2.30 2.39
C GLU A 44 13.02 -2.67 3.87
N PHE A 45 14.13 -2.32 4.53
CA PHE A 45 14.30 -2.54 5.96
C PHE A 45 13.20 -1.86 6.80
N GLU A 46 12.88 -0.60 6.52
CA GLU A 46 11.80 0.11 7.23
C GLU A 46 10.43 -0.52 6.99
N ARG A 47 10.18 -1.03 5.77
CA ARG A 47 8.95 -1.73 5.45
C ARG A 47 8.81 -3.02 6.25
N ASP A 48 9.89 -3.77 6.42
CA ASP A 48 9.88 -5.00 7.23
C ASP A 48 9.55 -4.70 8.70
N LEU A 49 10.16 -3.65 9.27
CA LEU A 49 9.81 -3.18 10.61
C LEU A 49 8.34 -2.75 10.75
N LEU A 50 7.78 -2.10 9.73
CA LEU A 50 6.36 -1.75 9.70
C LEU A 50 5.45 -2.98 9.64
N PHE A 51 5.86 -4.01 8.91
CA PHE A 51 5.14 -5.28 8.86
C PHE A 51 5.12 -5.97 10.22
N GLU A 52 6.26 -6.05 10.91
CA GLU A 52 6.34 -6.63 12.25
C GLU A 52 5.39 -5.94 13.23
N ARG A 53 5.39 -4.60 13.23
CA ARG A 53 4.50 -3.79 14.07
C ARG A 53 3.02 -4.01 13.75
N THR A 54 2.70 -4.12 12.46
CA THR A 54 1.33 -4.38 11.99
C THR A 54 0.85 -5.77 12.43
N HIS A 55 1.70 -6.79 12.31
CA HIS A 55 1.39 -8.15 12.78
C HIS A 55 1.15 -8.18 14.29
N ALA A 56 1.99 -7.51 15.08
CA ALA A 56 1.79 -7.36 16.52
C ALA A 56 0.48 -6.64 16.85
N GLY A 57 0.09 -5.62 16.07
CA GLY A 57 -1.20 -4.95 16.20
C GLY A 57 -2.38 -5.87 15.90
N ILE A 58 -2.32 -6.63 14.80
CA ILE A 58 -3.34 -7.59 14.40
C ILE A 58 -3.49 -8.69 15.45
N ALA A 59 -2.38 -9.23 15.97
CA ALA A 59 -2.41 -10.26 17.00
C ALA A 59 -3.13 -9.79 18.26
N ARG A 60 -2.84 -8.56 18.72
CA ARG A 60 -3.53 -7.94 19.86
C ARG A 60 -5.02 -7.75 19.61
N ALA A 61 -5.40 -7.22 18.44
CA ALA A 61 -6.80 -6.99 18.10
C ALA A 61 -7.60 -8.30 17.89
N LYS A 62 -6.95 -9.36 17.38
CA LYS A 62 -7.52 -10.72 17.35
C LYS A 62 -7.74 -11.26 18.76
N GLY A 63 -6.77 -11.08 19.68
CA GLY A 63 -6.92 -11.43 21.09
C GLY A 63 -8.05 -10.67 21.80
N ALA A 64 -8.31 -9.42 21.39
CA ALA A 64 -9.44 -8.62 21.85
C ALA A 64 -10.78 -8.95 21.14
N GLY A 65 -10.82 -9.96 20.27
CA GLY A 65 -12.04 -10.41 19.59
C GLY A 65 -12.56 -9.48 18.49
N LYS A 66 -11.73 -8.56 17.95
CA LYS A 66 -12.16 -7.68 16.86
C LYS A 66 -12.36 -8.47 15.56
N ARG A 67 -13.50 -8.26 14.89
CA ARG A 67 -13.81 -8.84 13.57
C ARG A 67 -13.02 -8.10 12.48
N PHE A 68 -12.25 -8.84 11.70
CA PHE A 68 -11.49 -8.33 10.55
C PHE A 68 -12.18 -8.66 9.23
N GLY A 69 -11.84 -7.91 8.18
CA GLY A 69 -12.33 -8.12 6.82
C GLY A 69 -13.62 -7.35 6.49
N ARG A 70 -14.08 -7.50 5.25
CA ARG A 70 -15.32 -6.87 4.78
C ARG A 70 -16.51 -7.48 5.53
N PRO A 71 -17.45 -6.67 6.07
CA PRO A 71 -18.67 -7.20 6.68
C PRO A 71 -19.49 -8.00 5.65
N SER A 72 -20.21 -9.01 6.13
CA SER A 72 -21.07 -9.86 5.30
C SER A 72 -22.17 -9.02 4.64
N ALA A 73 -22.37 -9.20 3.33
CA ALA A 73 -23.30 -8.41 2.53
C ALA A 73 -24.77 -8.47 2.99
N THR A 74 -25.16 -9.54 3.71
CA THR A 74 -26.48 -9.66 4.35
C THR A 74 -26.74 -8.57 5.39
N ALA A 75 -25.68 -8.03 6.03
CA ALA A 75 -25.78 -6.87 6.92
C ALA A 75 -25.88 -5.55 6.15
N THR A 76 -25.39 -5.49 4.91
CA THR A 76 -25.42 -4.29 4.05
C THR A 76 -26.74 -4.17 3.27
N TYR A 77 -27.36 -5.28 2.88
CA TYR A 77 -28.64 -5.26 2.16
C TYR A 77 -29.78 -4.63 3.00
N CYS A 78 -29.74 -4.80 4.32
CA CYS A 78 -30.78 -4.31 5.22
C CYS A 78 -30.77 -2.78 5.43
N ASP A 79 -29.77 -2.04 4.91
CA ASP A 79 -29.65 -0.58 5.11
C ASP A 79 -29.86 0.25 3.83
N CYS A 80 -29.78 -0.35 2.63
CA CYS A 80 -29.93 0.41 1.38
C CYS A 80 -31.22 0.14 0.60
N THR A 81 -32.03 -0.87 0.99
CA THR A 81 -33.24 -1.24 0.23
C THR A 81 -34.57 -0.90 0.92
N TYR A 82 -34.55 -0.42 2.17
CA TYR A 82 -35.78 -0.22 2.95
C TYR A 82 -36.25 1.25 3.12
N GLN A 83 -35.84 2.19 2.26
CA GLN A 83 -36.38 3.56 2.34
C GLN A 83 -36.87 4.16 1.02
N ARG A 84 -37.04 3.39 -0.06
CA ARG A 84 -37.51 3.99 -1.32
C ARG A 84 -38.66 3.32 -2.06
N TRP A 85 -38.98 2.05 -1.80
CA TRP A 85 -40.10 1.39 -2.49
C TRP A 85 -40.84 0.48 -1.49
N GLY A 86 -42.10 0.82 -1.22
CA GLY A 86 -42.85 0.35 -0.07
C GLY A 86 -43.10 -1.16 0.04
N GLN A 87 -43.16 -1.60 1.29
CA GLN A 87 -44.00 -2.67 1.83
C GLN A 87 -44.08 -3.98 1.03
N TYR A 88 -43.21 -4.95 1.34
CA TYR A 88 -43.59 -6.36 1.34
C TYR A 88 -42.78 -7.16 2.37
N GLN A 89 -43.42 -7.47 3.50
CA GLN A 89 -42.90 -8.37 4.54
C GLN A 89 -43.05 -9.82 4.08
N ARG A 90 -41.94 -10.57 4.00
CA ARG A 90 -41.94 -12.02 4.25
C ARG A 90 -40.60 -12.48 4.82
N HIS A 91 -40.61 -12.68 6.13
CA HIS A 91 -40.09 -13.85 6.86
C HIS A 91 -38.79 -14.48 6.35
N CYS A 92 -37.72 -14.25 7.12
CA CYS A 92 -36.73 -15.23 7.56
C CYS A 92 -36.18 -14.75 8.91
#